data_AF-A0A9X3MWR6-F1
#
_entry.id   AF-A0A9X3MWR6-F1
#
_cell.length_a   1.000
_cell.length_b   1.000
_cell.length_c   1.000
_cell.angle_alpha   90.00
_cell.angle_beta   90.00
_cell.angle_gamma   90.00
#
_symmetry.space_group_name_H-M   'P 1'
#
loop_
_entity.id
_entity.type
_entity.pdbx_description
1 polymer ?
#
loop_
_entity_poly.entity_id
_entity_poly.type
_entity_poly.pdbx_seq_one_letter_code
_entity_poly.pdbx_strand_id
1 'polypeptide(L)'
;MAEAEQPERLRGGREVTVDDVRQLVASATPHFAYQIRNRIQTLTKGLPADSPVRLYAEAEIAKMQSLGFTGEVRGTPEQPGMRELPSVNETEQPRYLKGAVDG
;
A
#
# COMPACT_ATOMS: atom_id res chain seq x y z
N MET A 1 -16.75 -9.74 -3.41
CA MET A 1 -17.72 -8.63 -3.48
C MET A 1 -16.96 -7.34 -3.21
N ALA A 2 -16.75 -6.54 -4.25
CA ALA A 2 -15.98 -5.29 -4.24
C ALA A 2 -16.96 -4.15 -4.55
N GLU A 3 -17.85 -3.86 -3.61
CA GLU A 3 -18.62 -2.62 -3.66
C GLU A 3 -17.74 -1.50 -3.08
N ALA A 4 -17.69 -0.36 -3.77
CA ALA A 4 -17.02 0.91 -3.38
C ALA A 4 -15.62 1.22 -3.96
N GLU A 5 -15.33 0.87 -5.22
CA GLU A 5 -14.61 1.87 -6.02
C GLU A 5 -15.60 2.98 -6.36
N GLN A 6 -15.57 4.10 -5.62
CA GLN A 6 -16.34 5.29 -5.96
C GLN A 6 -15.63 6.02 -7.11
N PRO A 7 -16.09 5.90 -8.37
CA PRO A 7 -15.43 6.54 -9.52
C PRO A 7 -15.42 8.07 -9.39
N GLU A 8 -16.36 8.64 -8.62
CA GLU A 8 -16.46 10.09 -8.36
C GLU A 8 -15.24 10.68 -7.63
N ARG A 9 -14.44 9.86 -6.93
CA ARG A 9 -13.19 10.33 -6.31
C ARG A 9 -12.09 10.65 -7.33
N LEU A 10 -12.13 9.97 -8.46
CA LEU A 10 -11.18 10.15 -9.56
C LEU A 10 -11.71 11.17 -10.59
N ARG A 11 -13.03 11.35 -10.66
CA ARG A 11 -13.70 12.31 -11.56
C ARG A 11 -13.67 13.72 -10.96
N GLY A 12 -12.50 14.36 -11.00
CA GLY A 12 -12.20 15.79 -11.17
C GLY A 12 -13.04 16.92 -10.55
N GLY A 13 -14.05 16.66 -9.71
CA GLY A 13 -15.02 17.69 -9.26
C GLY A 13 -15.08 17.91 -7.76
N ARG A 14 -14.54 17.00 -6.95
CA ARG A 14 -14.48 17.15 -5.48
C ARG A 14 -13.05 17.31 -5.00
N GLU A 15 -12.88 18.10 -3.95
CA GLU A 15 -11.60 18.25 -3.27
C GLU A 15 -11.19 16.91 -2.63
N VAL A 16 -9.92 16.54 -2.83
CA VAL A 16 -9.32 15.35 -2.23
C VAL A 16 -8.97 15.65 -0.78
N THR A 17 -9.34 14.77 0.13
CA THR A 17 -9.15 14.95 1.57
C THR A 17 -8.21 13.91 2.17
N VAL A 18 -7.74 14.17 3.40
CA VAL A 18 -6.99 13.17 4.19
C VAL A 18 -7.82 11.91 4.43
N ASP A 19 -9.13 12.05 4.60
CA ASP A 19 -10.02 10.90 4.85
C ASP A 19 -10.07 9.95 3.64
N ASP A 20 -9.99 10.50 2.42
CA ASP A 20 -9.93 9.68 1.22
C ASP A 20 -8.69 8.78 1.17
N VAL A 21 -7.55 9.30 1.64
CA VAL A 21 -6.32 8.52 1.80
C VAL A 21 -6.50 7.50 2.92
N ARG A 22 -7.06 7.90 4.07
CA ARG A 22 -7.33 6.98 5.20
C ARG A 22 -8.19 5.80 4.79
N GLN A 23 -9.25 6.03 4.02
CA GLN A 23 -10.12 4.96 3.54
C GLN A 23 -9.39 3.96 2.63
N LEU A 24 -8.40 4.41 1.86
CA LEU A 24 -7.58 3.49 1.05
C LEU A 24 -6.66 2.61 1.90
N VAL A 25 -6.12 3.14 3.00
CA VAL A 25 -5.16 2.42 3.85
C VAL A 25 -5.81 1.65 5.01
N ALA A 26 -7.08 1.93 5.34
CA ALA A 26 -7.78 1.34 6.49
C ALA A 26 -7.75 -0.20 6.52
N SER A 27 -7.79 -0.82 5.34
CA SER A 27 -7.73 -2.28 5.18
C SER A 27 -6.46 -2.74 4.47
N ALA A 28 -5.37 -1.99 4.59
CA ALA A 28 -4.10 -2.37 3.99
C ALA A 28 -3.62 -3.72 4.52
N THR A 29 -3.16 -4.58 3.62
CA THR A 29 -2.45 -5.82 3.91
C THR A 29 -1.18 -5.85 3.06
N PRO A 30 -0.12 -6.59 3.45
CA PRO A 30 1.11 -6.68 2.67
C PRO A 30 0.90 -6.99 1.20
N HIS A 31 0.00 -7.92 0.90
CA HIS A 31 -0.28 -8.35 -0.46
C HIS A 31 -0.82 -7.23 -1.35
N PHE A 32 -1.65 -6.34 -0.81
CA PHE A 32 -2.26 -5.23 -1.56
C PHE A 32 -1.51 -3.91 -1.42
N ALA A 33 -0.41 -3.87 -0.67
CA ALA A 33 0.25 -2.61 -0.32
C ALA A 33 0.69 -1.81 -1.55
N TYR A 34 1.25 -2.46 -2.57
CA TYR A 34 1.63 -1.80 -3.83
C TYR A 34 0.44 -1.34 -4.68
N GLN A 35 -0.69 -2.07 -4.63
CA GLN A 35 -1.92 -1.63 -5.31
C GLN A 35 -2.49 -0.38 -4.63
N ILE A 36 -2.53 -0.37 -3.30
CA ILE A 36 -2.96 0.78 -2.50
C ILE A 36 -2.03 1.98 -2.77
N ARG A 37 -0.71 1.78 -2.79
CA ARG A 37 0.28 2.82 -3.15
C ARG A 37 -0.07 3.51 -4.48
N ASN A 38 -0.34 2.73 -5.52
CA ASN A 38 -0.66 3.27 -6.85
C ASN A 38 -2.00 4.04 -6.87
N ARG A 39 -2.98 3.59 -6.09
CA ARG A 39 -4.27 4.29 -5.92
C ARG A 39 -4.08 5.63 -5.23
N ILE A 40 -3.26 5.70 -4.18
CA ILE A 40 -2.91 6.94 -3.49
C ILE A 40 -2.20 7.90 -4.45
N GLN A 41 -1.19 7.43 -5.19
CA GLN A 41 -0.47 8.24 -6.19
C GLN A 41 -1.40 8.84 -7.25
N THR A 42 -2.36 8.06 -7.73
CA THR A 42 -3.36 8.54 -8.69
C THR A 42 -4.27 9.59 -8.07
N LEU A 43 -4.75 9.35 -6.84
CA LEU A 43 -5.65 10.25 -6.12
C LEU A 43 -5.00 11.61 -5.86
N THR A 44 -3.69 11.66 -5.56
CA THR A 44 -3.00 12.90 -5.18
C THR A 44 -2.20 13.56 -6.30
N LYS A 45 -2.24 13.03 -7.53
CA LYS A 45 -1.41 13.47 -8.67
C LYS A 45 -1.52 14.97 -8.97
N GLY A 46 -2.69 15.57 -8.77
CA GLY A 46 -2.95 16.98 -9.07
C GLY A 46 -2.74 17.94 -7.89
N LEU A 47 -2.34 17.46 -6.72
CA LEU A 47 -2.26 18.29 -5.52
C LEU A 47 -0.94 19.11 -5.46
N PRO A 48 -1.01 20.37 -4.98
CA PRO A 48 0.18 21.16 -4.66
C PRO A 48 1.14 20.40 -3.73
N ALA A 49 2.44 20.64 -3.88
CA ALA A 49 3.48 19.96 -3.10
C ALA A 49 3.38 20.20 -1.58
N ASP A 50 2.88 21.37 -1.19
CA ASP A 50 2.67 21.82 0.18
C ASP A 50 1.28 21.46 0.75
N SER A 51 0.44 20.78 -0.05
CA SER A 51 -0.88 20.34 0.42
C SER A 51 -0.73 19.38 1.61
N PRO A 52 -1.42 19.63 2.75
CA PRO A 52 -1.42 18.71 3.88
C PRO A 52 -1.86 17.29 3.49
N VAL A 53 -2.77 17.17 2.52
CA VAL A 53 -3.27 15.89 2.00
C VAL A 53 -2.18 15.15 1.24
N ARG A 54 -1.37 15.87 0.44
CA ARG A 54 -0.27 15.27 -0.31
C ARG A 54 0.86 14.81 0.62
N LEU A 55 1.23 15.63 1.60
CA LEU A 55 2.25 15.25 2.59
C LEU A 55 1.84 14.00 3.37
N TYR A 56 0.56 13.92 3.77
CA TYR A 56 0.03 12.72 4.41
C TYR A 56 0.07 11.49 3.48
N ALA A 57 -0.35 11.67 2.23
CA ALA A 57 -0.32 10.60 1.22
C ALA A 57 1.09 10.07 0.93
N GLU A 58 2.10 10.94 0.88
CA GLU A 58 3.49 10.56 0.68
C GLU A 58 4.02 9.73 1.86
N ALA A 59 3.66 10.09 3.09
CA ALA A 59 3.99 9.29 4.28
C ALA A 59 3.32 7.91 4.24
N GLU A 60 2.05 7.82 3.83
CA GLU A 60 1.35 6.53 3.68
C GLU A 60 1.92 5.68 2.54
N ILE A 61 2.34 6.28 1.42
CA ILE A 61 3.02 5.60 0.32
C ILE A 61 4.30 4.92 0.81
N ALA A 62 5.11 5.62 1.61
CA ALA A 62 6.34 5.05 2.18
C ALA A 62 6.03 3.85 3.09
N LYS A 63 5.00 3.95 3.93
CA LYS A 63 4.54 2.82 4.77
C LYS A 63 4.09 1.63 3.94
N MET A 64 3.31 1.85 2.87
CA MET A 64 2.85 0.78 1.99
C MET A 64 4.01 0.09 1.25
N GLN A 65 5.04 0.85 0.85
CA GLN A 65 6.24 0.26 0.25
C GLN A 65 6.97 -0.65 1.24
N SER A 66 7.15 -0.19 2.48
CA SER A 66 7.72 -1.02 3.55
C SER A 66 6.87 -2.26 3.80
N LEU A 67 5.57 -2.09 4.03
CA LEU A 67 4.64 -3.18 4.34
C LEU A 67 4.59 -4.25 3.24
N GLY A 68 4.61 -3.85 1.98
CA GLY A 68 4.62 -4.78 0.85
C GLY A 68 5.95 -5.51 0.67
N PHE A 69 7.03 -5.01 1.26
CA PHE A 69 8.35 -5.65 1.24
C PHE A 69 8.57 -6.52 2.48
N THR A 70 8.28 -6.00 3.67
CA THR A 70 8.60 -6.67 4.95
C THR A 70 7.53 -7.65 5.41
N GLY A 71 6.30 -7.49 4.92
CA GLY A 71 5.14 -8.14 5.51
C GLY A 71 4.72 -7.52 6.85
N GLU A 72 3.76 -8.17 7.50
CA GLU A 72 3.34 -7.89 8.88
C GLU A 72 2.89 -9.18 9.56
N VAL A 73 3.04 -9.24 10.88
CA VAL A 73 2.38 -10.25 11.71
C VAL A 73 1.09 -9.64 12.25
N ARG A 74 -0.06 -10.27 11.95
CA ARG A 74 -1.36 -9.91 12.54
C ARG A 74 -1.88 -11.05 13.39
N GLY A 75 -2.18 -10.76 14.66
CA GLY A 75 -2.74 -11.73 15.60
C GLY A 75 -1.71 -12.21 16.62
N THR A 76 -1.70 -13.51 16.91
CA THR A 76 -0.78 -14.10 17.89
C THR A 76 0.66 -14.00 17.37
N PRO A 77 1.60 -13.48 18.18
CA PRO A 77 3.01 -13.47 17.83
C PRO A 77 3.53 -14.90 17.63
N GLU A 78 4.75 -15.00 17.11
CA GLU A 78 5.45 -16.24 16.89
C GLU A 78 5.45 -17.13 18.13
N GLN A 79 5.10 -18.41 17.95
CA GLN A 79 5.22 -19.38 19.02
C GLN A 79 6.67 -19.86 19.12
N PRO A 80 7.24 -20.01 20.34
CA PRO A 80 8.61 -20.50 20.50
C PRO A 80 8.83 -21.83 19.76
N GLY A 81 9.82 -21.86 18.87
CA GLY A 81 10.18 -23.04 18.07
C GLY A 81 9.44 -23.21 16.75
N MET A 82 8.51 -22.30 16.40
CA MET A 82 7.86 -22.27 15.09
C MET A 82 8.53 -21.25 14.17
N ARG A 83 8.71 -21.61 12.89
CA ARG A 83 9.24 -20.70 11.87
C ARG A 83 8.17 -19.71 11.41
N GLU A 84 8.55 -18.45 11.25
CA GLU A 84 7.70 -17.42 10.63
C GLU A 84 7.29 -17.79 9.19
N LEU A 85 6.22 -17.16 8.72
CA LEU A 85 5.82 -17.27 7.32
C LEU A 85 6.91 -16.65 6.44
N PRO A 86 7.22 -17.23 5.27
CA PRO A 86 8.24 -16.69 4.36
C PRO A 86 8.05 -15.23 3.99
N SER A 87 6.80 -14.74 3.98
CA SER A 87 6.43 -13.36 3.64
C SER A 87 6.65 -12.35 4.78
N VAL A 88 7.10 -12.78 5.96
CA VAL A 88 7.39 -11.92 7.12
C VAL A 88 8.90 -11.98 7.32
N ASN A 89 9.62 -10.99 6.81
CA ASN A 89 11.06 -10.85 7.02
C ASN A 89 11.52 -9.44 6.62
N GLU A 90 12.71 -9.02 7.07
CA GLU A 90 13.30 -7.73 6.67
C GLU A 90 14.23 -7.85 5.44
N THR A 91 14.47 -9.08 4.95
CA THR A 91 15.59 -9.41 4.05
C THR A 91 15.21 -10.19 2.79
N GLU A 92 13.92 -10.45 2.50
CA GLU A 92 13.53 -11.20 1.30
C GLU A 92 14.01 -10.45 0.07
N GLN A 93 14.93 -11.08 -0.66
CA GLN A 93 15.25 -10.65 -2.00
C GLN A 93 14.04 -11.02 -2.89
N PRO A 94 13.58 -10.12 -3.76
CA PRO A 94 12.56 -10.47 -4.73
C PRO A 94 13.02 -11.73 -5.47
N ARG A 95 12.17 -12.76 -5.54
CA ARG A 95 12.42 -13.98 -6.33
C ARG A 95 12.29 -13.70 -7.83
N TYR A 96 12.91 -12.62 -8.29
CA TYR A 96 13.18 -12.46 -9.71
C TYR A 96 14.34 -13.39 -10.04
N LEU A 97 13.99 -14.61 -10.46
CA LEU A 97 14.91 -15.43 -11.22
C LEU A 97 15.23 -14.68 -12.52
N LYS A 98 16.49 -14.25 -12.68
CA LYS A 98 16.99 -13.70 -13.93
C LYS A 98 16.72 -14.72 -15.05
N GLY A 99 15.89 -14.35 -16.03
CA GLY A 99 15.51 -15.19 -17.18
C GLY A 99 14.03 -15.64 -17.24
N ALA A 100 13.19 -15.28 -16.26
CA ALA A 100 11.77 -15.68 -16.25
C ALA A 100 10.85 -14.90 -17.23
N VAL A 101 11.38 -13.91 -17.94
CA VAL A 101 10.62 -13.04 -18.87
C VAL A 101 11.23 -12.97 -20.27
N ASP A 102 12.21 -13.84 -20.59
CA ASP A 102 12.73 -13.94 -21.94
C ASP A 102 11.80 -14.86 -22.76
N GLY A 103 10.76 -14.25 -23.34
CA GLY A 103 9.83 -14.86 -24.29
C GLY A 103 9.47 -13.88 -25.38
#